data_AF-A0A409XR00-F1
#
_entry.id   AF-A0A409XR00-F1
#
_cell.length_a   1.000
_cell.length_b   1.000
_cell.length_c   1.000
_cell.angle_alpha   90.00
_cell.angle_beta   90.00
_cell.angle_gamma   90.00
#
_symmetry.space_group_name_H-M   'P 1'
#
loop_
_entity.id
_entity.type
_entity.pdbx_description
1 polymer ?
#
loop_
_entity_poly.entity_id
_entity_poly.type
_entity_poly.pdbx_seq_one_letter_code
_entity_poly.pdbx_strand_id
1 'polypeptide(L)'
;MLRQKNLTAEQLVTKFKLLVGEAGMSNDSDTANKLLIEMFKTALNPALVQKIIMSEKKPTKIEEWYDKAMTFDRSYRLAMAIKGPSQSNARFIPRAVPKKDPFAMDVDVMTTEERASLMKKGA
;
A
#
# COMPACT_ATOMS: atom_id res chain seq x y z
N MET A 1 25.78 5.13 0.63
CA MET A 1 24.90 5.93 -0.24
C MET A 1 23.50 6.00 0.35
N LEU A 2 22.89 7.20 0.37
CA LEU A 2 21.53 7.43 0.86
C LEU A 2 20.52 6.70 -0.04
N ARG A 3 19.51 6.04 0.54
CA ARG A 3 18.41 5.37 -0.19
C ARG A 3 17.10 5.58 0.53
N GLN A 4 16.01 5.78 -0.22
CA GLN A 4 14.68 6.06 0.30
C GLN A 4 14.16 4.94 1.20
N LYS A 5 14.23 3.67 0.75
CA LYS A 5 13.73 2.50 1.51
C LYS A 5 12.34 2.76 2.12
N ASN A 6 12.26 2.97 3.43
CA ASN A 6 11.01 3.21 4.18
C ASN A 6 10.76 4.69 4.54
N LEU A 7 11.64 5.59 4.10
CA LEU A 7 11.52 7.03 4.35
C LEU A 7 10.52 7.66 3.37
N THR A 8 9.81 8.68 3.85
CA THR A 8 8.99 9.52 2.97
C THR A 8 9.89 10.34 2.03
N ALA A 9 9.35 10.81 0.91
CA ALA A 9 10.11 11.66 0.00
C ALA A 9 10.60 12.95 0.70
N GLU A 10 9.79 13.52 1.59
CA GLU A 10 10.18 14.68 2.40
C GLU A 10 11.39 14.41 3.29
N GLN A 11 11.37 13.31 4.05
CA GLN A 11 12.48 12.93 4.92
C GLN A 11 13.76 12.68 4.12
N LEU A 12 13.63 12.06 2.93
CA LEU A 12 14.74 11.87 2.02
C LEU A 12 15.30 13.21 1.55
N VAL A 13 14.44 14.14 1.13
CA VAL A 13 14.85 15.48 0.68
C VAL A 13 15.57 16.24 1.79
N THR A 14 15.06 16.24 3.02
CA THR A 14 15.73 16.90 4.15
C THR A 14 17.13 16.34 4.40
N LYS A 15 17.25 15.00 4.44
CA LYS A 15 18.56 14.35 4.62
C LYS A 15 19.51 14.62 3.46
N PHE A 16 18.99 14.62 2.24
CA PHE A 16 19.79 14.90 1.06
C PHE A 16 20.30 16.35 1.06
N LYS A 17 19.43 17.32 1.36
CA LYS A 17 19.82 18.73 1.51
C LYS A 17 20.89 18.93 2.59
N LEU A 18 20.78 18.23 3.73
CA LEU A 18 21.81 18.26 4.77
C LEU A 18 23.16 17.75 4.26
N LEU A 19 23.19 16.59 3.59
CA LEU A 19 24.42 16.02 3.02
C LEU A 19 25.05 16.91 1.94
N VAL A 20 24.23 17.55 1.10
CA VAL A 20 24.69 18.51 0.08
C VAL A 20 25.33 19.72 0.74
N GLY A 21 24.74 20.23 1.82
CA GLY A 21 25.31 21.31 2.63
C GLY A 21 26.61 20.92 3.33
N GLU A 22 26.67 19.73 3.95
CA GLU A 22 27.89 19.19 4.56
C GLU A 22 29.02 18.99 3.54
N ALA A 23 28.68 18.60 2.32
CA ALA A 23 29.64 18.43 1.23
C ALA A 23 30.08 19.77 0.58
N GLY A 24 29.51 20.90 1.01
CA GLY A 24 29.78 22.22 0.42
C GLY A 24 29.37 22.34 -1.05
N MET A 25 28.43 21.50 -1.49
CA MET A 25 27.94 21.51 -2.88
C MET A 25 26.89 22.61 -3.06
N SER A 26 27.07 23.45 -4.08
CA SER A 26 26.09 24.47 -4.48
C SER A 26 25.18 23.93 -5.60
N ASN A 27 23.96 24.46 -5.68
CA ASN A 27 22.99 24.23 -6.74
C ASN A 27 22.88 25.44 -7.72
N ASP A 28 23.88 26.33 -7.76
CA ASP A 28 23.85 27.56 -8.56
C ASP A 28 24.17 27.34 -10.05
N SER A 29 24.91 26.27 -10.37
CA SER A 29 25.30 25.94 -11.74
C SER A 29 24.45 24.80 -12.33
N ASP A 30 24.18 24.85 -13.63
CA ASP A 30 23.51 23.76 -14.36
C ASP A 30 24.27 22.43 -14.25
N THR A 31 25.60 22.45 -14.23
CA THR A 31 26.42 21.25 -14.08
C THR A 31 26.25 20.64 -12.69
N ALA A 32 26.20 21.49 -11.66
CA ALA A 32 25.98 21.05 -10.29
C ALA A 32 24.56 20.50 -10.11
N ASN A 33 23.55 21.16 -10.69
CA ASN A 33 22.19 20.64 -10.73
C ASN A 33 22.10 19.25 -11.36
N LYS A 34 22.75 19.04 -12.52
CA LYS A 34 22.78 17.73 -13.18
C LYS A 34 23.38 16.65 -12.28
N LEU A 35 24.51 16.94 -11.64
CA LEU A 35 25.15 15.99 -10.72
C LEU A 35 24.24 15.66 -9.53
N LEU A 36 23.67 16.69 -8.89
CA LEU A 36 22.76 16.52 -7.76
C LEU A 36 21.50 15.74 -8.15
N ILE A 37 20.97 15.95 -9.36
CA ILE A 37 19.83 15.21 -9.90
C ILE A 37 20.19 13.74 -10.06
N GLU A 38 21.34 13.41 -10.64
CA GLU A 38 21.77 12.00 -10.78
C GLU A 38 21.94 11.33 -9.41
N MET A 39 22.59 12.02 -8.46
CA MET A 39 22.71 11.52 -7.09
C MET A 39 21.34 11.32 -6.43
N PHE A 40 20.44 12.29 -6.57
CA PHE A 40 19.10 12.21 -6.00
C PHE A 40 18.26 11.09 -6.61
N LYS A 41 18.33 10.88 -7.94
CA LYS A 41 17.67 9.76 -8.62
C LYS A 41 18.12 8.40 -8.07
N THR A 42 19.42 8.23 -7.78
CA THR A 42 19.93 6.98 -7.20
C THR A 42 19.44 6.74 -5.77
N ALA A 43 19.13 7.81 -5.04
CA ALA A 43 18.61 7.74 -3.68
C ALA A 43 17.09 7.49 -3.64
N LEU A 44 16.35 7.97 -4.63
CA LEU A 44 14.89 7.89 -4.71
C LEU A 44 14.40 6.48 -5.14
N ASN A 45 13.16 6.14 -4.81
CA ASN A 45 12.50 4.94 -5.30
C ASN A 45 12.39 4.99 -6.84
N PRO A 46 12.83 3.95 -7.58
CA PRO A 46 12.75 3.89 -9.03
C PRO A 46 11.36 4.21 -9.61
N ALA A 47 10.28 3.80 -8.92
CA ALA A 47 8.91 4.10 -9.36
C ALA A 47 8.57 5.59 -9.30
N LEU A 48 9.08 6.30 -8.29
CA LEU A 48 8.93 7.76 -8.19
C LEU A 48 9.79 8.46 -9.24
N VAL A 49 11.03 7.99 -9.46
CA VAL A 49 11.90 8.52 -10.52
C VAL A 49 11.23 8.43 -11.88
N GLN A 50 10.68 7.27 -12.22
CA GLN A 50 9.97 7.06 -13.48
C GLN A 50 8.78 8.01 -13.63
N LYS A 51 7.96 8.17 -12.58
CA LYS A 51 6.83 9.12 -12.59
C LYS A 51 7.27 10.56 -12.80
N ILE A 52 8.39 10.98 -12.21
CA ILE A 52 8.92 12.34 -12.38
C ILE A 52 9.42 12.53 -13.82
N ILE A 53 10.12 11.56 -14.38
CA ILE A 53 10.63 11.62 -15.77
C ILE A 53 9.48 11.67 -16.78
N MET A 54 8.40 10.91 -16.53
CA MET A 54 7.21 10.86 -17.39
C MET A 54 6.24 12.03 -17.15
N SER A 55 6.54 12.94 -16.22
CA SER A 55 5.68 14.10 -15.99
C SER A 55 5.78 15.10 -17.14
N GLU A 56 4.67 15.78 -17.43
CA GLU A 56 4.53 16.69 -18.58
C GLU A 56 5.65 17.73 -18.67
N LYS A 57 6.03 18.32 -17.53
CA LYS A 57 7.18 19.20 -17.43
C LYS A 57 8.35 18.43 -16.82
N LYS A 58 9.32 18.05 -17.65
CA LYS A 58 10.58 17.45 -17.20
C LYS A 58 11.36 18.46 -16.33
N PRO A 59 11.63 18.15 -15.05
CA PRO A 59 12.33 19.08 -14.19
C PRO A 59 13.81 19.17 -14.56
N THR A 60 14.35 20.40 -14.61
CA THR A 60 15.74 20.68 -14.98
C THR A 60 16.59 21.10 -13.78
N LYS A 61 15.95 21.59 -12.72
CA LYS A 61 16.61 22.01 -11.48
C LYS A 61 16.37 21.01 -10.37
N ILE A 62 17.34 20.89 -9.45
CA ILE A 62 17.23 19.94 -8.34
C ILE A 62 16.05 20.26 -7.41
N GLU A 63 15.74 21.55 -7.19
CA GLU A 63 14.60 21.96 -6.35
C GLU A 63 13.26 21.49 -6.94
N GLU A 64 13.11 21.57 -8.27
CA GLU A 64 11.90 21.07 -8.94
C GLU A 64 11.77 19.54 -8.81
N TRP A 65 12.90 18.82 -8.77
CA TRP A 65 12.92 17.38 -8.49
C TRP A 65 12.46 17.06 -7.08
N TYR A 66 12.87 17.86 -6.08
CA TYR A 66 12.40 17.70 -4.71
C TYR A 66 10.89 17.90 -4.61
N ASP A 67 10.38 18.99 -5.18
CA ASP A 67 8.95 19.31 -5.16
C ASP A 67 8.12 18.20 -5.80
N LYS A 68 8.50 17.76 -7.00
CA LYS A 68 7.80 16.68 -7.70
C LYS A 68 7.84 15.37 -6.92
N ALA A 69 8.99 15.01 -6.34
CA ALA A 69 9.11 13.81 -5.51
C ALA A 69 8.16 13.86 -4.30
N MET A 70 8.11 15.00 -3.60
CA MET A 70 7.20 15.20 -2.47
C MET A 70 5.74 15.15 -2.91
N THR A 71 5.36 15.81 -4.01
CA THR A 71 4.00 15.78 -4.54
C THR A 71 3.56 14.36 -4.88
N PHE A 72 4.36 13.61 -5.65
CA PHE A 72 3.98 12.26 -6.06
C PHE A 72 3.92 11.28 -4.89
N ASP A 73 4.81 11.39 -3.91
CA ASP A 73 4.77 10.57 -2.69
C ASP A 73 3.51 10.86 -1.87
N ARG A 74 3.19 12.15 -1.66
CA ARG A 74 1.95 12.57 -0.98
C ARG A 74 0.71 12.07 -1.72
N SER A 75 0.63 12.26 -3.04
CA SER A 75 -0.48 11.78 -3.85
C SER A 75 -0.61 10.26 -3.83
N TYR A 76 0.50 9.52 -3.84
CA TYR A 76 0.49 8.07 -3.71
C TYR A 76 -0.08 7.63 -2.36
N ARG A 77 0.37 8.26 -1.26
CA ARG A 77 -0.13 7.96 0.09
C ARG A 77 -1.61 8.29 0.24
N LEU A 78 -2.06 9.41 -0.32
CA LEU A 78 -3.49 9.77 -0.37
C LEU A 78 -4.29 8.75 -1.17
N ALA A 79 -3.80 8.33 -2.34
CA ALA A 79 -4.46 7.31 -3.16
C ALA A 79 -4.56 5.96 -2.43
N MET A 80 -3.52 5.57 -1.68
CA MET A 80 -3.57 4.35 -0.87
C MET A 80 -4.51 4.47 0.33
N ALA A 81 -4.59 5.65 0.96
CA ALA A 81 -5.55 5.90 2.03
C ALA A 81 -7.01 5.84 1.53
N ILE A 82 -7.29 6.39 0.34
CA ILE A 82 -8.60 6.33 -0.31
C ILE A 82 -8.95 4.90 -0.73
N LYS A 83 -7.98 4.18 -1.31
CA LYS A 83 -8.17 2.77 -1.70
C LYS A 83 -8.50 1.88 -0.48
N GLY A 84 -8.08 2.30 0.71
CA GLY A 84 -8.25 1.55 1.94
C GLY A 84 -7.36 0.30 1.98
N PRO A 85 -7.42 -0.49 3.07
CA PRO A 85 -6.80 -1.80 3.07
C PRO A 85 -7.29 -2.55 1.83
N SER A 86 -6.35 -3.11 1.06
CA SER A 86 -6.71 -4.04 -0.01
C SER A 86 -7.71 -4.99 0.60
N GLN A 87 -8.95 -5.02 0.09
CA GLN A 87 -9.81 -6.15 0.34
C GLN A 87 -9.06 -7.30 -0.31
N SER A 88 -8.19 -7.93 0.48
CA SER A 88 -7.60 -9.21 0.13
C SER A 88 -8.78 -10.02 -0.36
N ASN A 89 -8.60 -10.68 -1.50
CA ASN A 89 -9.54 -11.66 -2.03
C ASN A 89 -9.80 -12.70 -0.94
N ALA A 90 -10.61 -12.36 0.06
CA ALA A 90 -11.37 -13.28 0.87
C ALA A 90 -12.26 -13.89 -0.19
N ARG A 91 -11.72 -14.93 -0.85
CA ARG A 91 -12.45 -15.78 -1.75
C ARG A 91 -13.73 -16.03 -0.98
N PHE A 92 -14.84 -15.50 -1.47
CA PHE A 92 -16.13 -15.93 -1.00
C PHE A 92 -16.15 -17.41 -1.35
N ILE A 93 -15.74 -18.25 -0.40
CA ILE A 93 -15.88 -19.69 -0.49
C ILE A 93 -17.31 -19.89 -0.04
N PRO A 94 -18.29 -20.09 -0.95
CA PRO A 94 -19.61 -20.48 -0.52
C PRO A 94 -19.44 -21.74 0.32
N ARG A 95 -19.86 -21.69 1.59
CA ARG A 95 -19.94 -22.90 2.41
C ARG A 95 -20.88 -23.84 1.66
N ALA A 96 -20.35 -24.94 1.14
CA ALA A 96 -21.17 -25.99 0.56
C ALA A 96 -22.14 -26.45 1.64
N VAL A 97 -23.43 -26.29 1.39
CA VAL A 97 -24.46 -26.90 2.23
C VAL A 97 -24.21 -28.41 2.16
N PRO A 98 -24.12 -29.13 3.29
CA PRO A 98 -23.97 -30.58 3.27
C PRO A 98 -25.14 -31.17 2.47
N LYS A 99 -24.85 -31.93 1.42
CA LYS A 99 -25.88 -32.62 0.63
C LYS A 99 -26.50 -33.68 1.55
N LYS A 100 -27.76 -33.49 1.95
CA LYS A 100 -28.53 -34.50 2.70
C LYS A 100 -28.67 -35.73 1.80
N ASP A 101 -28.21 -36.88 2.27
CA ASP A 101 -28.38 -38.15 1.55
C ASP A 101 -29.88 -38.48 1.51
N PRO A 102 -30.51 -38.59 0.32
CA PRO A 102 -31.93 -38.89 0.19
C PRO A 102 -32.32 -40.29 0.69
N PHE A 103 -31.35 -41.18 0.95
CA PHE A 103 -31.57 -42.51 1.54
C PHE A 103 -31.10 -42.63 2.99
N ALA A 104 -30.52 -41.58 3.58
CA ALA A 104 -30.24 -41.59 5.01
C ALA A 104 -31.55 -41.44 5.78
N MET A 105 -31.85 -42.39 6.67
CA MET A 105 -32.92 -42.21 7.65
C MET A 105 -32.63 -40.95 8.47
N ASP A 106 -33.63 -40.08 8.62
CA ASP A 106 -33.54 -38.84 9.37
C ASP A 106 -33.51 -39.16 10.88
N VAL A 107 -32.32 -39.50 11.40
CA VAL A 107 -32.15 -40.07 12.74
C VAL A 107 -32.09 -39.03 13.88
N ASP A 108 -32.16 -37.73 13.60
CA ASP A 108 -32.05 -36.68 14.62
C ASP A 108 -32.92 -35.45 14.34
N VAL A 109 -34.24 -35.64 14.25
CA VAL A 109 -35.19 -34.50 14.33
C VAL A 109 -36.33 -34.83 15.29
N MET A 110 -36.00 -35.24 16.52
CA MET A 110 -36.94 -35.06 17.63
C MET A 110 -36.47 -33.82 18.39
N THR A 111 -37.24 -32.74 18.33
CA THR A 111 -36.97 -31.55 19.13
C THR A 111 -37.10 -31.90 20.61
N THR A 112 -36.40 -31.17 21.47
CA THR A 112 -36.46 -31.37 22.93
C THR A 112 -37.88 -31.24 23.48
N GLU A 113 -38.73 -30.44 22.82
CA GLU A 113 -40.13 -30.23 23.16
C GLU A 113 -41.03 -31.42 22.80
N GLU A 114 -40.80 -32.03 21.63
CA GLU A 114 -41.49 -33.26 21.20
C GLU A 114 -41.12 -34.44 22.13
N ARG A 115 -39.84 -34.53 22.52
CA ARG A 115 -39.36 -35.55 23.47
C ARG A 115 -40.05 -35.41 24.83
N ALA A 116 -40.15 -34.18 25.36
CA ALA A 116 -40.77 -33.91 26.65
C ALA A 116 -42.29 -34.19 26.64
N SER A 117 -42.96 -33.87 25.53
CA SER A 117 -44.40 -34.11 25.36
C SER A 117 -44.74 -35.60 25.33
N LEU A 118 -43.92 -36.43 24.68
CA LEU A 118 -44.10 -37.89 24.63
C LEU A 118 -43.86 -38.56 25.99
N MET A 119 -42.86 -38.10 26.76
CA MET A 119 -42.64 -38.59 28.13
C MET A 119 -43.79 -38.24 29.08
N LYS A 120 -44.49 -37.13 28.84
CA LYS A 120 -45.66 -36.72 29.65
C LYS A 120 -46.96 -37.46 29.27
N LYS A 121 -47.05 -37.95 28.02
CA LYS A 121 -48.24 -38.66 27.49
C LYS A 121 -48.23 -40.18 27.75
N GLY A 122 -47.07 -40.74 28.12
CA GLY A 122 -46.88 -42.16 28.41
C GLY A 122 -47.03 -42.54 29.89
N ALA A 123 -47.68 -41.71 30.70
CA ALA A 123 -47.99 -41.95 32.10
C ALA A 123 -49.51 -42.02 32.32
#